data_AF-A0A3N5UC79-F1
#
_entry.id   AF-A0A3N5UC79-F1
#
_cell.length_a   1.000
_cell.length_b   1.000
_cell.length_c   1.000
_cell.angle_alpha   90.00
_cell.angle_beta   90.00
_cell.angle_gamma   90.00
#
_symmetry.space_group_name_H-M   'P 1'
#
loop_
_entity.id
_entity.type
_entity.pdbx_description
1 polymer ?
#
loop_
_entity_poly.entity_id
_entity_poly.type
_entity_poly.pdbx_seq_one_letter_code
_entity_poly.pdbx_strand_id
1 'polypeptide(L)'
;MTAHRVTVLLSATILAIPLIKANDAQVVISDDGCTSCWTLTVSSTERGSVVMPGEDAFVYLTGELAPVEAVAEEGSQFTHWTGTAVDANAVLDPCAPHTSVMMDANYTLVAHFKPQGEPWSTVYFNGFEGHVGAEWSHDAVDATPVGERRFLGRFGNDAVTLTLTGLPAHSRVRLSFDLFAIRSWDGNGEVWGGGPD
;
A
#
# COMPACT_ATOMS: atom_id res chain seq x y z
N MET A 1 52.11 -0.26 -7.22
CA MET A 1 51.38 -1.10 -8.20
C MET A 1 49.97 -0.54 -8.28
N THR A 2 49.59 0.02 -9.43
CA THR A 2 48.31 0.70 -9.60
C THR A 2 47.29 -0.33 -10.08
N ALA A 3 46.30 -0.66 -9.24
CA ALA A 3 45.21 -1.54 -9.63
C ALA A 3 44.26 -0.77 -10.56
N HIS A 4 44.25 -1.12 -11.84
CA HIS A 4 43.27 -0.60 -12.79
C HIS A 4 41.98 -1.42 -12.63
N ARG A 5 40.94 -0.82 -12.03
CA ARG A 5 39.58 -1.35 -12.08
C ARG A 5 38.97 -0.99 -13.44
N VAL A 6 38.56 -2.00 -14.20
CA VAL A 6 37.82 -1.84 -15.45
C VAL A 6 36.42 -2.39 -15.21
N THR A 7 35.41 -1.53 -15.28
CA THR A 7 33.99 -1.92 -15.25
C THR A 7 33.56 -2.19 -16.69
N VAL A 8 33.06 -3.40 -16.97
CA VAL A 8 32.57 -3.79 -18.30
C VAL A 8 31.11 -4.23 -18.17
N LEU A 9 30.23 -3.72 -19.04
CA LEU A 9 28.84 -4.15 -19.15
C LEU A 9 28.77 -5.47 -19.93
N LEU A 10 28.29 -6.54 -19.30
CA LEU A 10 28.22 -7.87 -19.92
C LEU A 10 26.90 -8.03 -20.68
N SER A 11 26.95 -7.84 -22.00
CA SER A 11 26.04 -8.47 -22.97
C SER A 11 26.81 -9.40 -23.91
N ALA A 12 27.91 -10.00 -23.45
CA ALA A 12 28.73 -10.88 -24.29
C ALA A 12 29.33 -12.04 -23.51
N THR A 13 29.11 -13.25 -24.02
CA THR A 13 29.55 -14.55 -23.47
C THR A 13 31.07 -14.78 -23.59
N ILE A 14 31.87 -13.79 -23.99
CA ILE A 14 33.33 -13.94 -24.14
C ILE A 14 34.03 -12.68 -23.61
N LEU A 15 34.68 -12.80 -22.46
CA LEU A 15 35.58 -11.77 -21.91
C LEU A 15 37.02 -12.07 -22.35
N ALA A 16 37.45 -11.46 -23.46
CA ALA A 16 38.84 -11.55 -23.90
C ALA A 16 39.72 -10.64 -23.02
N ILE A 17 40.66 -11.22 -22.28
CA ILE A 17 41.67 -10.48 -21.50
C ILE A 17 42.99 -10.48 -22.31
N PRO A 18 43.27 -9.45 -23.13
CA PRO A 18 44.53 -9.40 -23.86
C PRO A 18 45.70 -9.05 -22.91
N LEU A 19 46.73 -9.90 -22.94
CA LEU A 19 48.03 -9.77 -22.25
C LEU A 19 48.03 -9.94 -20.71
N ILE A 20 48.15 -11.20 -20.25
CA ILE A 20 48.82 -11.51 -18.97
C ILE A 20 50.27 -11.87 -19.29
N LYS A 21 51.23 -10.99 -18.96
CA LYS A 21 52.68 -11.21 -19.14
C LYS A 21 53.45 -11.51 -17.84
N ALA A 22 52.77 -11.79 -16.73
CA ALA A 22 53.40 -12.05 -15.44
C ALA A 22 52.82 -13.30 -14.75
N ASN A 23 53.72 -14.15 -14.24
CA ASN A 23 53.43 -15.37 -13.52
C ASN A 23 53.17 -15.08 -12.02
N ASP A 24 52.04 -14.42 -11.73
CA ASP A 24 51.36 -14.45 -10.40
C ASP A 24 50.00 -13.69 -10.39
N ALA A 25 49.35 -13.49 -11.54
CA ALA A 25 48.09 -12.73 -11.59
C ALA A 25 46.90 -13.64 -11.21
N GLN A 26 46.34 -13.46 -10.01
CA GLN A 26 45.00 -13.98 -9.71
C GLN A 26 43.97 -13.22 -10.56
N VAL A 27 43.23 -13.94 -11.41
CA VAL A 27 42.05 -13.42 -12.11
C VAL A 27 40.83 -13.86 -11.31
N VAL A 28 40.19 -12.92 -10.64
CA VAL A 28 38.91 -13.15 -9.93
C VAL A 28 37.80 -12.59 -10.81
N ILE A 29 36.92 -13.47 -11.28
CA ILE A 29 35.67 -13.10 -11.93
C ILE A 29 34.57 -13.38 -10.90
N SER A 30 33.88 -12.33 -10.48
CA SER A 30 32.69 -12.43 -9.64
C SER A 30 31.47 -12.18 -10.53
N ASP A 31 30.58 -13.16 -10.57
CA ASP A 31 29.25 -13.06 -11.17
C ASP A 31 28.24 -12.97 -10.02
N ASP A 32 27.23 -12.11 -10.14
CA ASP A 32 26.18 -11.99 -9.12
C ASP A 32 25.14 -13.13 -9.21
N GLY A 33 25.23 -13.98 -10.24
CA GLY A 33 24.39 -15.16 -10.44
C GLY A 33 22.94 -14.83 -10.81
N CYS A 34 22.60 -13.55 -11.03
CA CYS A 34 21.21 -13.17 -11.03
C CYS A 34 20.55 -13.24 -12.41
N THR A 35 20.11 -14.43 -12.79
CA THR A 35 19.40 -14.69 -14.05
C THR A 35 17.91 -14.32 -14.02
N SER A 36 17.39 -13.93 -12.86
CA SER A 36 15.99 -13.50 -12.64
C SER A 36 15.91 -12.47 -11.50
N CYS A 37 16.71 -11.41 -11.59
CA CYS A 37 16.67 -10.29 -10.66
C CYS A 37 15.67 -9.23 -11.09
N TRP A 38 15.11 -8.55 -10.10
CA TRP A 38 14.28 -7.37 -10.27
C TRP A 38 14.82 -6.21 -9.45
N THR A 39 14.65 -5.00 -9.97
CA THR A 39 15.06 -3.77 -9.29
C THR A 39 13.87 -3.14 -8.60
N LEU A 40 14.03 -2.83 -7.31
CA LEU A 40 13.13 -1.98 -6.54
C LEU A 40 13.81 -0.62 -6.33
N THR A 41 13.27 0.43 -6.94
CA THR A 41 13.72 1.80 -6.73
C THR A 41 12.84 2.47 -5.68
N VAL A 42 13.45 2.90 -4.58
CA VAL A 42 12.75 3.42 -3.40
C VAL A 42 13.09 4.89 -3.17
N SER A 43 12.07 5.70 -2.87
CA SER A 43 12.23 7.11 -2.46
C SER A 43 11.15 7.54 -1.47
N SER A 44 11.21 8.79 -1.02
CA SER A 44 10.20 9.41 -0.17
C SER A 44 9.81 10.81 -0.62
N THR A 45 8.65 11.27 -0.16
CA THR A 45 8.34 12.71 -0.08
C THR A 45 9.06 13.35 1.10
N GLU A 46 9.03 14.67 1.19
CA GLU A 46 9.48 15.41 2.39
C GLU A 46 8.85 14.86 3.70
N ARG A 47 9.49 15.16 4.84
CA ARG A 47 9.01 14.88 6.22
C ARG A 47 9.13 13.42 6.69
N GLY A 48 10.02 12.67 6.06
CA GLY A 48 10.36 11.32 6.44
C GLY A 48 11.38 10.75 5.48
N SER A 49 11.75 9.50 5.69
CA SER A 49 12.63 8.77 4.80
C SER A 49 12.33 7.28 4.84
N VAL A 50 12.79 6.56 3.82
CA VAL A 50 12.83 5.10 3.86
C VAL A 50 14.16 4.65 4.45
N VAL A 51 14.11 3.93 5.58
CA VAL A 51 15.29 3.50 6.34
C VAL A 51 15.69 2.04 6.06
N MET A 52 14.78 1.25 5.50
CA MET A 52 15.04 -0.10 5.02
C MET A 52 14.35 -0.29 3.66
N PRO A 53 15.04 -0.77 2.62
CA PRO A 53 16.49 -0.93 2.53
C PRO A 53 17.27 0.41 2.52
N GLY A 54 16.57 1.53 2.42
CA GLY A 54 17.13 2.86 2.15
C GLY A 54 16.45 3.46 0.91
N GLU A 55 16.95 4.61 0.46
CA GLU A 55 16.47 5.28 -0.76
C GLU A 55 17.52 5.17 -1.86
N ASP A 56 17.31 4.23 -2.77
CA ASP A 56 18.10 3.99 -3.98
C ASP A 56 17.41 2.89 -4.81
N ALA A 57 18.09 2.38 -5.84
CA ALA A 57 17.78 1.14 -6.51
C ALA A 57 18.44 -0.06 -5.81
N PHE A 58 17.62 -1.05 -5.43
CA PHE A 58 18.05 -2.30 -4.81
C PHE A 58 17.67 -3.47 -5.69
N VAL A 59 18.49 -4.52 -5.69
CA VAL A 59 18.32 -5.69 -6.54
C VAL A 59 17.92 -6.89 -5.68
N TYR A 60 16.84 -7.57 -6.08
CA TYR A 60 16.25 -8.71 -5.38
C TYR A 60 16.01 -9.89 -6.33
N LEU A 61 15.94 -11.09 -5.77
CA LEU A 61 15.57 -12.29 -6.54
C LEU A 61 14.07 -12.31 -6.85
N THR A 62 13.70 -12.94 -7.96
CA THR A 62 12.31 -13.21 -8.27
C THR A 62 11.61 -14.00 -7.14
N GLY A 63 10.41 -13.57 -6.78
CA GLY A 63 9.60 -14.15 -5.70
C GLY A 63 10.05 -13.77 -4.28
N GLU A 64 11.13 -12.99 -4.13
CA GLU A 64 11.58 -12.52 -2.81
C GLU A 64 10.61 -11.45 -2.26
N LEU A 65 10.40 -11.47 -0.95
CA LEU A 65 9.71 -10.40 -0.23
C LEU A 65 10.73 -9.38 0.24
N ALA A 66 10.85 -8.26 -0.47
CA ALA A 66 11.73 -7.15 -0.12
C ALA A 66 11.11 -6.35 1.04
N PRO A 67 11.71 -6.35 2.25
CA PRO A 67 11.20 -5.57 3.37
C PRO A 67 11.45 -4.09 3.14
N VAL A 68 10.45 -3.26 3.42
CA VAL A 68 10.55 -1.80 3.33
C VAL A 68 10.04 -1.16 4.61
N GLU A 69 10.75 -0.13 5.09
CA GLU A 69 10.41 0.58 6.31
C GLU A 69 10.58 2.09 6.13
N ALA A 70 9.50 2.83 6.30
CA ALA A 70 9.45 4.28 6.29
C ALA A 70 9.39 4.84 7.72
N VAL A 71 10.26 5.79 8.03
CA VAL A 71 10.28 6.50 9.32
C VAL A 71 9.95 7.96 9.07
N ALA A 72 8.93 8.46 9.78
CA ALA A 72 8.56 9.86 9.73
C ALA A 72 9.50 10.71 10.61
N GLU A 73 9.75 11.95 10.18
CA GLU A 73 10.45 12.93 11.00
C GLU A 73 9.58 13.38 12.20
N GLU A 74 10.21 14.02 13.18
CA GLU A 74 9.51 14.56 14.35
C GLU A 74 8.35 15.49 13.94
N GLY A 75 7.17 15.27 14.55
CA GLY A 75 5.96 16.03 14.22
C GLY A 75 5.37 15.69 12.86
N SER A 76 5.77 14.58 12.23
CA SER A 76 5.20 14.05 11.00
C SER A 76 4.74 12.60 11.18
N GLN A 77 3.95 12.09 10.23
CA GLN A 77 3.46 10.72 10.23
C GLN A 77 3.46 10.15 8.82
N PHE A 78 3.79 8.86 8.72
CA PHE A 78 3.63 8.08 7.51
C PHE A 78 2.16 7.98 7.13
N THR A 79 1.86 8.07 5.83
CA THR A 79 0.48 8.01 5.33
C THR A 79 0.22 6.76 4.53
N HIS A 80 1.00 6.52 3.47
CA HIS A 80 0.86 5.41 2.53
C HIS A 80 2.08 5.31 1.61
N TRP A 81 2.20 4.16 0.96
CA TRP A 81 3.08 3.92 -0.17
C TRP A 81 2.36 4.20 -1.50
N THR A 82 3.11 4.62 -2.53
CA THR A 82 2.66 4.72 -3.93
C THR A 82 3.75 4.22 -4.88
N GLY A 83 3.46 4.15 -6.17
CA GLY A 83 4.41 3.74 -7.20
C GLY A 83 3.96 2.46 -7.89
N THR A 84 4.76 1.99 -8.87
CA THR A 84 4.35 0.85 -9.70
C THR A 84 4.17 -0.44 -8.91
N ALA A 85 4.85 -0.61 -7.77
CA ALA A 85 4.62 -1.75 -6.87
C ALA A 85 3.20 -1.76 -6.28
N VAL A 86 2.67 -0.58 -5.94
CA VAL A 86 1.33 -0.43 -5.38
C VAL A 86 0.28 -0.63 -6.48
N ASP A 87 0.50 -0.05 -7.66
CA ASP A 87 -0.39 -0.20 -8.82
C ASP A 87 -0.49 -1.66 -9.28
N ALA A 88 0.61 -2.42 -9.17
CA ALA A 88 0.66 -3.85 -9.48
C ALA A 88 0.16 -4.75 -8.34
N ASN A 89 -0.28 -4.18 -7.21
CA ASN A 89 -0.67 -4.94 -6.01
C ASN A 89 0.44 -5.87 -5.48
N ALA A 90 1.71 -5.46 -5.64
CA ALA A 90 2.88 -6.20 -5.17
C ALA A 90 3.25 -5.87 -3.71
N VAL A 91 2.71 -4.77 -3.15
CA VAL A 91 2.94 -4.37 -1.75
C VAL A 91 1.88 -5.03 -0.85
N LEU A 92 2.30 -5.78 0.16
CA LEU A 92 1.39 -6.53 1.04
C LEU A 92 0.40 -5.64 1.79
N ASP A 93 0.89 -4.52 2.33
CA ASP A 93 0.07 -3.48 2.96
C ASP A 93 0.62 -2.09 2.60
N PRO A 94 0.04 -1.39 1.62
CA PRO A 94 0.45 -0.03 1.24
C PRO A 94 0.21 1.02 2.33
N CYS A 95 -0.58 0.73 3.37
CA CYS A 95 -0.88 1.66 4.46
C CYS A 95 0.00 1.45 5.70
N ALA A 96 0.80 0.39 5.74
CA ALA A 96 1.73 0.12 6.84
C ALA A 96 3.12 0.73 6.57
N PRO A 97 3.71 1.48 7.52
CA PRO A 97 5.05 2.05 7.36
C PRO A 97 6.15 0.98 7.27
N HIS A 98 5.90 -0.21 7.84
CA HIS A 98 6.74 -1.39 7.71
C HIS A 98 5.94 -2.46 6.95
N THR A 99 6.40 -2.85 5.77
CA THR A 99 5.70 -3.79 4.88
C THR A 99 6.69 -4.53 4.00
N SER A 100 6.22 -5.31 3.03
CA SER A 100 7.09 -5.98 2.06
C SER A 100 6.53 -5.90 0.65
N VAL A 101 7.43 -5.88 -0.32
CA VAL A 101 7.13 -5.92 -1.76
C VAL A 101 7.47 -7.30 -2.31
N MET A 102 6.51 -7.95 -2.96
CA MET A 102 6.75 -9.19 -3.70
C MET A 102 7.45 -8.86 -5.03
N MET A 103 8.69 -9.33 -5.17
CA MET A 103 9.54 -8.97 -6.31
C MET A 103 9.31 -9.92 -7.49
N ASP A 104 8.46 -9.54 -8.43
CA ASP A 104 8.19 -10.28 -9.68
C ASP A 104 8.37 -9.43 -10.96
N ALA A 105 8.66 -8.14 -10.79
CA ALA A 105 8.98 -7.18 -11.85
C ALA A 105 9.83 -6.03 -11.28
N ASN A 106 10.31 -5.16 -12.17
CA ASN A 106 10.95 -3.91 -11.75
C ASN A 106 9.89 -2.95 -11.21
N TYR A 107 10.15 -2.39 -10.03
CA TYR A 107 9.19 -1.57 -9.31
C TYR A 107 9.77 -0.24 -8.83
N THR A 108 8.90 0.76 -8.76
CA THR A 108 9.12 2.00 -8.00
C THR A 108 8.22 2.01 -6.78
N LEU A 109 8.74 2.54 -5.67
CA LEU A 109 8.01 2.68 -4.42
C LEU A 109 8.35 4.01 -3.76
N VAL A 110 7.33 4.79 -3.40
CA VAL A 110 7.47 6.12 -2.80
C VAL A 110 6.71 6.19 -1.49
N ALA A 111 7.39 6.50 -0.38
CA ALA A 111 6.77 6.77 0.92
C ALA A 111 6.20 8.19 0.98
N HIS A 112 4.97 8.33 1.47
CA HIS A 112 4.34 9.65 1.65
C HIS A 112 4.13 9.99 3.12
N PHE A 113 4.44 11.22 3.49
CA PHE A 113 4.33 11.73 4.85
C PHE A 113 3.47 12.99 4.93
N LYS A 114 2.93 13.28 6.12
CA LYS A 114 2.22 14.53 6.42
C LYS A 114 2.50 14.99 7.84
N PRO A 115 2.23 16.26 8.20
CA PRO A 115 2.30 16.69 9.60
C PRO A 115 1.46 15.79 10.53
N GLN A 116 2.02 15.46 11.68
CA GLN A 116 1.34 14.76 12.76
C GLN A 116 0.37 15.74 13.43
N GLY A 117 -0.86 15.29 13.69
CA GLY A 117 -1.86 16.11 14.37
C GLY A 117 -2.61 17.09 13.48
N GLU A 118 -2.50 17.01 12.14
CA GLU A 118 -3.49 17.67 11.28
C GLU A 118 -4.90 17.20 11.66
N PRO A 119 -5.82 18.12 12.00
CA PRO A 119 -7.16 17.74 12.38
C PRO A 119 -7.85 17.10 11.17
N TRP A 120 -8.54 15.99 11.41
CA TRP A 120 -9.43 15.42 10.42
C TRP A 120 -10.52 16.44 10.07
N SER A 121 -10.58 16.85 8.81
CA SER A 121 -11.68 17.68 8.32
C SER A 121 -12.85 16.78 7.94
N THR A 122 -14.03 17.05 8.52
CA THR A 122 -15.27 16.38 8.12
C THR A 122 -15.73 16.97 6.80
N VAL A 123 -15.46 16.26 5.70
CA VAL A 123 -15.84 16.67 4.34
C VAL A 123 -17.25 16.23 3.94
N TYR A 124 -17.81 15.26 4.65
CA TYR A 124 -19.17 14.77 4.43
C TYR A 124 -19.77 14.30 5.76
N PHE A 125 -21.03 14.63 5.99
CA PHE A 125 -21.81 14.14 7.12
C PHE A 125 -23.27 14.00 6.68
N ASN A 126 -23.86 12.82 6.92
CA ASN A 126 -25.29 12.62 6.84
C ASN A 126 -25.73 11.81 8.06
N GLY A 127 -26.64 12.38 8.84
CA GLY A 127 -27.22 11.72 10.01
C GLY A 127 -28.50 10.95 9.71
N PHE A 128 -28.96 10.93 8.46
CA PHE A 128 -30.19 10.27 7.97
C PHE A 128 -31.52 10.71 8.61
N GLU A 129 -31.49 11.70 9.50
CA GLU A 129 -32.70 12.34 10.04
C GLU A 129 -33.46 13.16 8.99
N GLY A 130 -32.78 13.57 7.92
CA GLY A 130 -33.31 14.42 6.86
C GLY A 130 -33.40 13.74 5.50
N HIS A 131 -32.90 14.45 4.48
CA HIS A 131 -32.81 13.99 3.11
C HIS A 131 -31.57 13.11 2.90
N VAL A 132 -31.74 11.99 2.21
CA VAL A 132 -30.64 11.17 1.69
C VAL A 132 -30.41 11.55 0.24
N GLY A 133 -29.19 11.99 -0.08
CA GLY A 133 -28.87 12.46 -1.42
C GLY A 133 -28.46 11.35 -2.38
N ALA A 134 -28.37 11.71 -3.66
CA ALA A 134 -28.04 10.80 -4.77
C ALA A 134 -26.59 10.27 -4.71
N GLU A 135 -25.76 10.78 -3.79
CA GLU A 135 -24.46 10.21 -3.49
C GLU A 135 -24.56 8.78 -2.90
N TRP A 136 -25.71 8.40 -2.33
CA TRP A 136 -25.95 7.04 -1.86
C TRP A 136 -26.68 6.20 -2.90
N SER A 137 -26.25 4.94 -3.06
CA SER A 137 -26.97 3.96 -3.91
C SER A 137 -28.32 3.53 -3.34
N HIS A 138 -28.55 3.82 -2.05
CA HIS A 138 -29.82 3.62 -1.35
C HIS A 138 -30.20 4.92 -0.64
N ASP A 139 -31.48 5.31 -0.71
CA ASP A 139 -32.02 6.51 -0.09
C ASP A 139 -33.16 6.23 0.91
N ALA A 140 -33.60 4.98 0.99
CA ALA A 140 -34.60 4.53 1.93
C ALA A 140 -34.05 4.54 3.36
N VAL A 141 -34.80 5.15 4.27
CA VAL A 141 -34.47 5.17 5.70
C VAL A 141 -35.55 4.47 6.52
N ASP A 142 -35.13 3.93 7.66
CA ASP A 142 -36.01 3.29 8.65
C ASP A 142 -35.77 3.97 10.01
N ALA A 143 -36.57 3.64 11.02
CA ALA A 143 -36.53 4.24 12.36
C ALA A 143 -36.23 3.19 13.44
N THR A 144 -35.45 3.58 14.44
CA THR A 144 -35.14 2.67 15.55
C THR A 144 -36.42 2.35 16.33
N PRO A 145 -36.61 1.10 16.81
CA PRO A 145 -37.84 0.71 17.52
C PRO A 145 -38.13 1.53 18.78
N VAL A 146 -37.08 2.07 19.39
CA VAL A 146 -37.16 2.98 20.54
C VAL A 146 -36.53 4.31 20.12
N GLY A 147 -37.24 5.41 20.38
CA GLY A 147 -36.74 6.76 20.16
C GLY A 147 -36.87 7.30 18.73
N GLU A 148 -37.35 6.50 17.77
CA GLU A 148 -37.63 6.90 16.38
C GLU A 148 -36.46 7.58 15.63
N ARG A 149 -35.21 7.26 16.01
CA ARG A 149 -34.02 7.79 15.34
C ARG A 149 -33.94 7.20 13.93
N ARG A 150 -33.81 8.05 12.90
CA ARG A 150 -33.77 7.56 11.52
C ARG A 150 -32.36 7.10 11.15
N PHE A 151 -32.27 6.03 10.37
CA PHE A 151 -31.02 5.50 9.83
C PHE A 151 -31.22 4.98 8.42
N LEU A 152 -30.12 4.86 7.67
CA LEU A 152 -30.15 4.37 6.31
C LEU A 152 -30.46 2.87 6.29
N GLY A 153 -31.71 2.53 5.96
CA GLY A 153 -32.20 1.18 5.63
C GLY A 153 -31.90 0.03 6.61
N ARG A 154 -32.62 -1.07 6.45
CA ARG A 154 -32.16 -2.37 6.97
C ARG A 154 -31.47 -3.10 5.83
N PHE A 155 -30.27 -3.58 6.09
CA PHE A 155 -29.45 -4.28 5.10
C PHE A 155 -29.08 -5.66 5.64
N GLY A 156 -29.35 -6.69 4.84
CA GLY A 156 -28.81 -8.03 5.06
C GLY A 156 -27.43 -8.12 4.40
N ASN A 157 -27.36 -8.75 3.22
CA ASN A 157 -26.13 -8.85 2.41
C ASN A 157 -26.02 -7.80 1.28
N ASP A 158 -26.89 -6.80 1.26
CA ASP A 158 -26.89 -5.79 0.21
C ASP A 158 -25.67 -4.85 0.33
N ALA A 159 -25.01 -4.60 -0.81
CA ALA A 159 -23.90 -3.66 -0.86
C ALA A 159 -24.42 -2.22 -1.04
N VAL A 160 -24.12 -1.35 -0.08
CA VAL A 160 -24.46 0.08 -0.13
C VAL A 160 -23.21 0.88 -0.50
N THR A 161 -23.33 1.73 -1.50
CA THR A 161 -22.22 2.55 -2.02
C THR A 161 -22.48 4.03 -1.75
N LEU A 162 -21.44 4.73 -1.30
CA LEU A 162 -21.37 6.19 -1.19
C LEU A 162 -20.37 6.74 -2.22
N THR A 163 -20.84 7.58 -3.14
CA THR A 163 -20.03 8.19 -4.21
C THR A 163 -19.84 9.68 -3.97
N LEU A 164 -18.62 10.08 -3.59
CA LEU A 164 -18.25 11.49 -3.36
C LEU A 164 -17.35 12.00 -4.48
N THR A 165 -17.75 13.07 -5.16
CA THR A 165 -16.94 13.73 -6.20
C THR A 165 -16.25 14.97 -5.66
N GLY A 166 -15.01 15.23 -6.09
CA GLY A 166 -14.31 16.47 -5.76
C GLY A 166 -13.80 16.55 -4.31
N LEU A 167 -13.46 15.40 -3.71
CA LEU A 167 -12.80 15.40 -2.41
C LEU A 167 -11.45 16.15 -2.51
N PRO A 168 -11.07 16.95 -1.50
CA PRO A 168 -9.72 17.51 -1.42
C PRO A 168 -8.67 16.42 -1.55
N ALA A 169 -7.48 16.76 -2.04
CA ALA A 169 -6.36 15.82 -2.09
C ALA A 169 -6.15 15.18 -0.71
N HIS A 170 -6.20 13.85 -0.65
CA HIS A 170 -6.14 13.10 0.59
C HIS A 170 -5.28 11.84 0.40
N SER A 171 -4.51 11.50 1.43
CA SER A 171 -3.76 10.25 1.52
C SER A 171 -4.51 9.17 2.32
N ARG A 172 -5.54 9.57 3.08
CA ARG A 172 -6.36 8.67 3.90
C ARG A 172 -7.75 9.27 4.10
N VAL A 173 -8.76 8.41 4.15
CA VAL A 173 -10.11 8.76 4.58
C VAL A 173 -10.40 8.03 5.90
N ARG A 174 -11.10 8.70 6.81
CA ARG A 174 -11.64 8.06 8.02
C ARG A 174 -13.15 8.00 7.90
N LEU A 175 -13.68 6.78 7.82
CA LEU A 175 -15.10 6.52 7.93
C LEU A 175 -15.46 6.27 9.40
N SER A 176 -16.56 6.85 9.85
CA SER A 176 -17.12 6.59 11.17
C SER A 176 -18.64 6.56 11.04
N PHE A 177 -19.28 5.56 11.61
CA PHE A 177 -20.72 5.40 11.57
C PHE A 177 -21.22 4.74 12.85
N ASP A 178 -22.48 5.01 13.18
CA ASP A 178 -23.22 4.25 14.20
C ASP A 178 -23.85 3.04 13.51
N LEU A 179 -23.67 1.84 14.07
CA LEU A 179 -24.31 0.62 13.59
C LEU A 179 -25.50 0.25 14.50
N PHE A 180 -26.67 0.09 13.90
CA PHE A 180 -27.85 -0.46 14.58
C PHE A 180 -28.06 -1.92 14.18
N ALA A 181 -27.75 -2.85 15.09
CA ALA A 181 -28.20 -4.24 14.95
C ALA A 181 -29.61 -4.34 15.53
N ILE A 182 -30.62 -4.40 14.67
CA ILE A 182 -32.03 -4.45 15.05
C ILE A 182 -32.68 -5.69 14.46
N ARG A 183 -33.53 -6.37 15.27
CA ARG A 183 -34.11 -7.70 15.02
C ARG A 183 -33.15 -8.86 15.28
N SER A 184 -33.61 -10.09 15.05
CA SER A 184 -32.91 -11.32 15.42
C SER A 184 -31.88 -11.70 14.37
N TRP A 185 -30.71 -12.14 14.85
CA TRP A 185 -29.66 -12.76 14.05
C TRP A 185 -29.99 -14.25 13.82
N ASP A 186 -31.27 -14.59 13.61
CA ASP A 186 -31.71 -15.99 13.61
C ASP A 186 -31.56 -16.66 12.24
N GLY A 187 -31.47 -15.88 11.16
CA GLY A 187 -31.46 -16.41 9.80
C GLY A 187 -32.76 -17.14 9.49
N ASN A 188 -33.23 -17.07 8.24
CA ASN A 188 -34.49 -17.71 7.86
C ASN A 188 -34.37 -19.25 7.68
N GLY A 189 -33.61 -19.94 8.54
CA GLY A 189 -33.39 -21.39 8.50
C GLY A 189 -33.51 -22.02 9.88
N GLU A 190 -34.20 -23.16 9.99
CA GLU A 190 -34.47 -23.92 11.23
C GLU A 190 -33.21 -24.46 11.97
N VAL A 191 -32.00 -23.98 11.65
CA VAL A 191 -30.75 -24.54 12.15
C VAL A 191 -29.98 -23.48 12.94
N TRP A 192 -29.76 -23.78 14.22
CA TRP A 192 -29.00 -22.97 15.17
C TRP A 192 -27.64 -22.57 14.59
N GLY A 193 -27.48 -21.28 14.27
CA GLY A 193 -26.25 -20.70 13.71
C GLY A 193 -26.42 -19.77 12.51
N GLY A 194 -27.65 -19.35 12.17
CA GLY A 194 -27.90 -18.36 11.11
C GLY A 194 -27.32 -16.98 11.41
N GLY A 195 -26.89 -16.27 10.36
CA GLY A 195 -26.44 -14.88 10.41
C GLY A 195 -27.60 -13.86 10.31
N PRO A 196 -27.30 -12.55 10.18
CA PRO A 196 -28.32 -11.49 10.17
C PRO A 196 -29.21 -11.55 8.92
N ASP A 197 -30.49 -11.19 9.09
CA ASP A 197 -31.46 -10.97 8.02
C ASP A 197 -31.39 -9.57 7.40
#